data_AF-D2QEN3-F1
#
_entry.id   AF-D2QEN3-F1
#
_cell.length_a   1.000
_cell.length_b   1.000
_cell.length_c   1.000
_cell.angle_alpha   90.00
_cell.angle_beta   90.00
_cell.angle_gamma   90.00
#
_symmetry.space_group_name_H-M   'P 1'
#
loop_
_entity.id
_entity.type
_entity.pdbx_description
1 polymer ?
#
loop_
_entity_poly.entity_id
_entity_poly.type
_entity_poly.pdbx_seq_one_letter_code
_entity_poly.pdbx_strand_id
1 'polypeptide(L)'
;MKIFSIALTLLVAFSGLASAQTKSVESEKFVLLNNGATLGMIIKSVIKADKQRLKLTDQQVPKAKEIITNAVVKFNDGVKKLKASGLTNKKLRALAVTVETNKVLDYKAILTPAQYSILVASHKKIYPESNV
;
A
#
# COMPACT_ATOMS: atom_id res chain seq x y z
N MET A 1 46.44 27.03 60.31
CA MET A 1 46.23 27.99 59.22
C MET A 1 44.99 27.58 58.42
N LYS A 2 44.02 28.51 58.28
CA LYS A 2 43.16 28.82 57.10
C LYS A 2 42.46 27.63 56.41
N ILE A 3 41.17 27.32 56.64
CA ILE A 3 39.91 27.97 56.17
C ILE A 3 39.90 28.29 54.66
N PHE A 4 38.90 27.80 53.91
CA PHE A 4 38.07 28.42 52.82
C PHE A 4 37.36 27.26 52.07
N SER A 5 36.07 26.95 52.25
CA SER A 5 34.81 27.64 51.86
C SER A 5 34.70 28.05 50.38
N ILE A 6 33.47 27.90 49.85
CA ILE A 6 32.89 28.34 48.55
C ILE A 6 32.83 27.19 47.51
N ALA A 7 31.74 26.44 47.30
CA ALA A 7 30.34 26.76 46.96
C ALA A 7 30.14 27.46 45.60
N LEU A 8 29.25 26.87 44.77
CA LEU A 8 28.47 27.53 43.71
C LEU A 8 29.25 27.96 42.47
N THR A 9 29.18 27.25 41.34
CA THR A 9 28.29 27.48 40.17
C THR A 9 29.09 26.91 38.97
N LEU A 10 28.60 26.38 37.85
CA LEU A 10 27.35 26.52 37.11
C LEU A 10 27.35 25.38 36.06
N LEU A 11 26.15 24.90 35.70
CA LEU A 11 25.70 24.48 34.35
C LEU A 11 26.75 23.97 33.33
N VAL A 12 26.62 22.76 32.78
CA VAL A 12 26.02 22.43 31.45
C VAL A 12 26.55 21.00 31.20
N ALA A 13 25.88 19.96 30.71
CA ALA A 13 24.63 19.80 29.99
C ALA A 13 24.02 18.46 30.43
N PHE A 14 22.73 18.55 30.71
CA PHE A 14 21.79 17.46 30.61
C PHE A 14 21.66 17.08 29.12
N SER A 15 22.65 16.37 28.59
CA SER A 15 22.57 15.83 27.23
C SER A 15 21.66 14.62 27.28
N GLY A 16 20.41 14.86 26.90
CA GLY A 16 19.33 13.90 26.94
C GLY A 16 19.72 12.55 26.38
N LEU A 17 19.30 11.51 27.09
CA LEU A 17 18.97 10.22 26.51
C LEU A 17 17.92 10.49 25.42
N ALA A 18 18.40 10.81 24.22
CA ALA A 18 17.60 10.72 23.01
C ALA A 18 17.22 9.26 22.89
N SER A 19 16.00 8.95 23.33
CA SER A 19 15.30 7.72 22.96
C SER A 19 15.48 7.58 21.45
N ALA A 20 16.25 6.58 21.04
CA ALA A 20 16.23 6.09 19.68
C ALA A 20 14.83 5.51 19.48
N GLN A 21 13.89 6.40 19.16
CA GLN A 21 12.54 6.07 18.78
C GLN A 21 12.70 5.24 17.51
N THR A 22 12.66 3.93 17.69
CA THR A 22 12.56 2.95 16.61
C THR A 22 11.43 3.44 15.71
N LYS A 23 11.79 3.96 14.53
CA LYS A 23 10.81 4.36 13.53
C LYS A 23 9.91 3.16 13.32
N SER A 24 8.63 3.32 13.65
CA SER A 24 7.65 2.27 13.47
C SER A 24 7.71 1.81 12.01
N VAL A 25 7.98 0.52 11.83
CA VAL A 25 8.09 -0.18 10.54
C VAL A 25 6.83 0.03 9.69
N GLU A 26 5.70 0.39 10.31
CA GLU A 26 4.47 0.75 9.63
C GLU A 26 4.60 2.03 8.80
N SER A 27 5.38 3.01 9.26
CA SER A 27 5.56 4.28 8.54
C SER A 27 6.30 4.10 7.21
N GLU A 28 7.24 3.15 7.14
CA GLU A 28 8.04 2.90 5.93
C GLU A 28 7.31 2.01 4.91
N LYS A 29 6.46 1.08 5.39
CA LYS A 29 5.73 0.15 4.50
C LYS A 29 4.76 0.87 3.54
N PHE A 30 4.32 2.08 3.89
CA PHE A 30 3.40 2.88 3.06
C PHE A 30 4.07 4.02 2.28
N VAL A 31 5.39 4.24 2.41
CA VAL A 31 6.13 5.25 1.63
C VAL A 31 6.51 4.73 0.24
N LEU A 32 6.50 3.40 0.06
CA LEU A 32 6.97 2.73 -1.16
C LEU A 32 6.10 2.96 -2.42
N LEU A 33 4.85 3.43 -2.30
CA LEU A 33 3.96 3.63 -3.46
C LEU A 33 4.14 4.98 -4.17
N ASN A 34 5.06 5.84 -3.71
CA ASN A 34 5.23 7.19 -4.23
C ASN A 34 6.30 7.35 -5.33
N ASN A 35 6.94 6.27 -5.79
CA ASN A 35 7.87 6.33 -6.93
C ASN A 35 7.38 5.49 -8.13
N GLY A 36 7.55 6.02 -9.35
CA GLY A 36 7.10 5.35 -10.58
C GLY A 36 7.70 3.96 -10.79
N ALA A 37 8.90 3.72 -10.25
CA ALA A 37 9.58 2.43 -10.31
C ALA A 37 8.84 1.33 -9.52
N THR A 38 8.39 1.61 -8.29
CA THR A 38 7.64 0.64 -7.49
C THR A 38 6.27 0.36 -8.09
N LEU A 39 5.59 1.38 -8.61
CA LEU A 39 4.32 1.20 -9.32
C LEU A 39 4.51 0.28 -10.54
N GLY A 40 5.55 0.52 -11.33
CA GLY A 40 5.89 -0.33 -12.48
C GLY A 40 6.18 -1.78 -12.10
N MET A 41 6.86 -2.01 -10.97
CA MET A 41 7.13 -3.35 -10.46
C MET A 41 5.85 -4.06 -9.98
N ILE A 42 4.97 -3.37 -9.27
CA ILE A 42 3.68 -3.91 -8.83
C ILE A 42 2.84 -4.29 -10.05
N ILE A 43 2.72 -3.39 -11.04
CA ILE A 43 1.96 -3.65 -12.27
C ILE A 43 2.51 -4.89 -12.98
N LYS A 44 3.85 -5.02 -13.13
CA LYS A 44 4.51 -6.19 -13.74
C LYS A 44 4.25 -7.48 -12.97
N SER A 45 4.28 -7.46 -11.65
CA SER A 45 4.03 -8.64 -10.81
C SER A 45 2.57 -9.08 -10.89
N VAL A 46 1.63 -8.13 -10.84
CA VAL A 46 0.19 -8.42 -10.93
C VAL A 46 -0.16 -8.97 -12.32
N ILE A 47 0.31 -8.35 -13.40
CA ILE A 47 0.03 -8.86 -14.76
C ILE A 47 0.65 -10.25 -14.98
N LYS A 48 1.82 -10.54 -14.41
CA LYS A 48 2.43 -11.88 -14.47
C LYS A 48 1.54 -12.92 -13.77
N ALA A 49 1.06 -12.60 -12.57
CA ALA A 49 0.16 -13.49 -11.82
C ALA A 49 -1.18 -13.68 -12.57
N ASP A 50 -1.77 -12.60 -13.09
CA ASP A 50 -3.02 -12.65 -13.84
C ASP A 50 -2.88 -13.42 -15.15
N LYS A 51 -1.77 -13.25 -15.89
CA LYS A 51 -1.47 -14.03 -17.10
C LYS A 51 -1.43 -15.53 -16.79
N GLN A 52 -0.80 -15.93 -15.69
CA GLN A 52 -0.73 -17.35 -15.30
C GLN A 52 -2.07 -17.90 -14.80
N ARG A 53 -2.77 -17.15 -13.95
CA ARG A 53 -4.02 -17.56 -13.29
C ARG A 53 -5.19 -17.60 -14.27
N LEU A 54 -5.31 -16.59 -15.11
CA LEU A 54 -6.45 -16.41 -16.03
C LEU A 54 -6.14 -16.89 -17.43
N LYS A 55 -4.89 -17.31 -17.72
CA LYS A 55 -4.43 -17.70 -19.06
C LYS A 55 -4.74 -16.59 -20.08
N LEU A 56 -4.35 -15.36 -19.75
CA LEU A 56 -4.61 -14.20 -20.60
C LEU A 56 -3.94 -14.37 -21.97
N THR A 57 -4.69 -14.11 -23.04
CA THR A 57 -4.15 -14.05 -24.39
C THR A 57 -3.29 -12.80 -24.57
N ASP A 58 -2.43 -12.78 -25.59
CA ASP A 58 -1.58 -11.62 -25.85
C ASP A 58 -2.40 -10.38 -26.27
N GLN A 59 -3.65 -10.56 -26.74
CA GLN A 59 -4.60 -9.46 -26.98
C GLN A 59 -5.24 -8.92 -25.69
N GLN A 60 -5.40 -9.76 -24.67
CA GLN A 60 -5.96 -9.36 -23.37
C GLN A 60 -4.92 -8.65 -22.49
N VAL A 61 -3.63 -9.02 -22.61
CA VAL A 61 -2.55 -8.52 -21.74
C VAL A 61 -2.43 -6.98 -21.73
N PRO A 62 -2.45 -6.25 -22.87
CA PRO A 62 -2.39 -4.79 -22.85
C PRO A 62 -3.57 -4.14 -22.11
N LYS A 63 -4.78 -4.67 -22.29
CA LYS A 63 -5.99 -4.16 -21.63
C LYS A 63 -5.98 -4.46 -20.14
N ALA A 64 -5.55 -5.66 -19.75
CA ALA A 64 -5.37 -6.03 -18.36
C ALA A 64 -4.31 -5.13 -17.67
N LYS A 65 -3.22 -4.81 -18.36
CA LYS A 65 -2.19 -3.90 -17.86
C LYS A 65 -2.76 -2.49 -17.59
N GLU A 66 -3.60 -1.97 -18.46
CA GLU A 66 -4.28 -0.69 -18.26
C GLU A 66 -5.18 -0.71 -17.02
N ILE A 67 -6.03 -1.74 -16.90
CA ILE A 67 -6.92 -1.94 -15.75
C ILE A 67 -6.13 -2.00 -14.43
N ILE A 68 -5.04 -2.79 -14.40
CA ILE A 68 -4.15 -2.88 -13.23
C ILE A 68 -3.50 -1.53 -12.92
N THR A 69 -3.01 -0.82 -13.94
CA THR A 69 -2.37 0.50 -13.77
C THR A 69 -3.34 1.48 -13.13
N ASN A 70 -4.57 1.55 -13.65
CA ASN A 70 -5.62 2.42 -13.12
C ASN A 70 -5.97 2.07 -11.67
N ALA A 71 -6.05 0.79 -11.33
CA ALA A 71 -6.30 0.34 -9.96
C ALA A 71 -5.15 0.74 -9.01
N VAL A 72 -3.90 0.52 -9.43
CA VAL A 72 -2.70 0.86 -8.64
C VAL A 72 -2.62 2.37 -8.39
N VAL A 73 -2.90 3.20 -9.40
CA VAL A 73 -2.97 4.66 -9.25
C VAL A 73 -4.09 5.08 -8.29
N LYS A 74 -5.31 4.56 -8.48
CA LYS A 74 -6.45 4.82 -7.57
C LYS A 74 -6.13 4.44 -6.13
N PHE A 75 -5.48 3.30 -5.90
CA PHE A 75 -5.07 2.89 -4.57
C PHE A 75 -4.04 3.87 -3.97
N ASN A 76 -3.01 4.23 -4.73
CA ASN A 76 -1.99 5.17 -4.26
C ASN A 76 -2.58 6.53 -3.88
N ASP A 77 -3.46 7.08 -4.73
CA ASP A 77 -4.11 8.36 -4.47
C ASP A 77 -5.08 8.29 -3.30
N GLY A 78 -5.79 7.17 -3.15
CA GLY A 78 -6.60 6.89 -1.96
C GLY A 78 -5.75 6.88 -0.69
N VAL A 79 -4.59 6.21 -0.71
CA VAL A 79 -3.66 6.17 0.44
C VAL A 79 -3.16 7.58 0.79
N LYS A 80 -2.83 8.42 -0.19
CA LYS A 80 -2.45 9.82 0.05
C LYS A 80 -3.56 10.59 0.76
N LYS A 81 -4.81 10.47 0.30
CA LYS A 81 -5.97 11.09 0.94
C LYS A 81 -6.20 10.58 2.36
N LEU A 82 -6.01 9.29 2.59
CA LEU A 82 -6.13 8.69 3.92
C LEU A 82 -5.04 9.17 4.88
N LYS A 83 -3.78 9.31 4.41
CA LYS A 83 -2.69 9.89 5.21
C LYS A 83 -3.01 11.32 5.65
N ALA A 84 -3.61 12.13 4.77
CA ALA A 84 -4.01 13.50 5.09
C ALA A 84 -5.20 13.58 6.06
N SER A 85 -6.07 12.56 6.10
CA SER A 85 -7.33 12.56 6.88
C SER A 85 -7.34 11.58 8.07
N GLY A 86 -6.17 11.07 8.46
CA GLY A 86 -6.00 10.06 9.51
C GLY A 86 -6.16 8.63 8.96
N LEU A 87 -5.01 8.02 8.65
CA LEU A 87 -4.91 6.66 8.14
C LEU A 87 -5.18 5.65 9.27
N THR A 88 -6.05 4.68 9.01
CA THR A 88 -6.27 3.52 9.89
C THR A 88 -6.34 2.25 9.07
N ASN A 89 -6.02 1.11 9.68
CA ASN A 89 -6.11 -0.20 9.01
C ASN A 89 -7.51 -0.48 8.46
N LYS A 90 -8.57 -0.06 9.16
CA LYS A 90 -9.96 -0.18 8.70
C LYS A 90 -10.20 0.63 7.42
N LYS A 91 -9.78 1.91 7.38
CA LYS A 91 -9.92 2.77 6.19
C LYS A 91 -9.09 2.24 5.01
N LEU A 92 -7.89 1.75 5.29
CA LEU A 92 -7.02 1.16 4.28
C LEU A 92 -7.61 -0.13 3.69
N ARG A 93 -8.17 -1.00 4.54
CA ARG A 93 -8.87 -2.22 4.09
C ARG A 93 -10.07 -1.87 3.22
N ALA A 94 -10.90 -0.91 3.64
CA ALA A 94 -12.04 -0.45 2.84
C ALA A 94 -11.63 0.11 1.48
N LEU A 95 -10.53 0.90 1.43
CA LEU A 95 -9.94 1.38 0.18
C LEU A 95 -9.48 0.22 -0.71
N ALA A 96 -8.74 -0.75 -0.14
CA ALA A 96 -8.27 -1.92 -0.87
C ALA A 96 -9.43 -2.74 -1.46
N VAL A 97 -10.46 -3.05 -0.66
CA VAL A 97 -11.67 -3.75 -1.11
C VAL A 97 -12.32 -3.02 -2.27
N THR A 98 -12.50 -1.70 -2.15
CA THR A 98 -13.15 -0.88 -3.17
C THR A 98 -12.36 -0.90 -4.48
N VAL A 99 -11.04 -0.67 -4.42
CA VAL A 99 -10.18 -0.64 -5.60
C VAL A 99 -10.09 -2.00 -6.27
N GLU A 100 -9.88 -3.07 -5.49
CA GLU A 100 -9.81 -4.43 -6.03
C GLU A 100 -11.15 -4.90 -6.61
N THR A 101 -12.27 -4.55 -5.96
CA THR A 101 -13.61 -4.83 -6.48
C THR A 101 -13.83 -4.15 -7.84
N ASN A 102 -13.55 -2.85 -7.94
CA ASN A 102 -13.68 -2.12 -9.20
C ASN A 102 -12.75 -2.70 -10.27
N LYS A 103 -11.51 -3.06 -9.92
CA LYS A 103 -10.60 -3.75 -10.83
C LYS A 103 -11.23 -5.03 -11.38
N VAL A 104 -11.82 -5.87 -10.52
CA VAL A 104 -12.48 -7.09 -10.97
C VAL A 104 -13.66 -6.77 -11.88
N LEU A 105 -14.48 -5.77 -11.58
CA LEU A 105 -15.58 -5.36 -12.46
C LEU A 105 -15.07 -4.91 -13.85
N ASP A 106 -14.00 -4.11 -13.90
CA ASP A 106 -13.39 -3.65 -15.15
C ASP A 106 -12.86 -4.81 -16.00
N TYR A 107 -12.35 -5.88 -15.37
CA TYR A 107 -11.91 -7.10 -16.07
C TYR A 107 -13.05 -7.81 -16.82
N LYS A 108 -14.31 -7.61 -16.44
CA LYS A 108 -15.46 -8.29 -17.07
C LYS A 108 -15.57 -8.02 -18.57
N ALA A 109 -15.15 -6.84 -19.03
CA ALA A 109 -15.21 -6.46 -20.44
C ALA A 109 -14.14 -7.14 -21.31
N ILE A 110 -13.08 -7.72 -20.71
CA ILE A 110 -11.94 -8.28 -21.45
C ILE A 110 -11.79 -9.79 -21.26
N LEU A 111 -12.41 -10.37 -20.24
CA LEU A 111 -12.32 -11.79 -19.92
C LEU A 111 -13.49 -12.58 -20.49
N THR A 112 -13.25 -13.86 -20.79
CA THR A 112 -14.35 -14.81 -21.02
C THR A 112 -15.10 -15.07 -19.72
N PRO A 113 -16.35 -15.57 -19.76
CA PRO A 113 -17.09 -15.91 -18.54
C PRO A 113 -16.35 -16.88 -17.62
N ALA A 114 -15.64 -17.86 -18.18
CA ALA A 114 -14.85 -18.82 -17.41
C ALA A 114 -13.66 -18.16 -16.70
N GLN A 115 -12.90 -17.30 -17.41
CA GLN A 115 -11.80 -16.54 -16.81
C GLN A 115 -12.32 -15.59 -15.72
N TYR A 116 -13.45 -14.93 -15.97
CA TYR A 116 -14.06 -14.02 -15.02
C TYR A 116 -14.47 -14.74 -13.73
N SER A 117 -15.08 -15.92 -13.83
CA SER A 117 -15.44 -16.73 -12.66
C SER A 117 -14.22 -17.09 -11.79
N ILE A 118 -13.09 -17.45 -12.42
CA ILE A 118 -11.82 -17.71 -11.71
C ILE A 118 -11.34 -16.45 -10.97
N LEU A 119 -11.41 -15.29 -11.63
CA LEU A 119 -11.02 -14.02 -11.03
C LEU A 119 -11.92 -13.68 -9.82
N VAL A 120 -13.24 -13.76 -9.97
CA VAL A 120 -14.23 -13.50 -8.90
C VAL A 120 -14.03 -14.45 -7.73
N ALA A 121 -13.84 -15.75 -7.98
CA ALA A 121 -13.59 -16.73 -6.94
C ALA A 121 -12.30 -16.41 -6.16
N SER A 122 -11.23 -16.01 -6.86
CA SER A 122 -9.99 -15.60 -6.20
C SER A 122 -10.16 -14.30 -5.41
N HIS A 123 -10.96 -13.34 -5.90
CA HIS A 123 -11.25 -12.09 -5.21
C HIS A 123 -12.01 -12.32 -3.92
N LYS A 124 -13.08 -13.12 -3.94
CA LYS A 124 -13.90 -13.45 -2.77
C LYS A 124 -13.12 -14.19 -1.67
N LYS A 125 -12.09 -14.97 -2.03
CA LYS A 125 -11.19 -15.60 -1.05
C LYS A 125 -10.39 -14.57 -0.23
N ILE A 126 -10.02 -13.44 -0.84
CA ILE A 126 -9.21 -12.39 -0.21
C ILE A 126 -10.10 -11.32 0.42
N TYR A 127 -11.22 -11.01 -0.23
CA TYR A 127 -12.18 -9.97 0.13
C TYR A 127 -13.60 -10.56 0.18
N PRO A 128 -13.91 -11.39 1.19
CA PRO A 128 -15.26 -11.97 1.35
C PRO A 128 -16.35 -10.89 1.53
N GLU A 129 -15.97 -9.70 1.99
CA GLU A 129 -16.86 -8.54 2.16
C GLU A 129 -17.20 -7.80 0.84
N SER A 130 -16.66 -8.24 -0.29
CA SER A 130 -16.88 -7.58 -1.59
C SER A 130 -18.18 -8.02 -2.29
N ASN A 131 -18.84 -7.08 -2.98
CA ASN A 131 -20.11 -7.31 -3.68
C ASN A 131 -19.95 -7.64 -5.18
N VAL A 132 -18.92 -8.40 -5.54
CA VAL A 132 -18.65 -8.83 -6.93
C VAL A 132 -19.38 -10.12 -7.29
#